data_AF-A0A7V3CGS9-F1
#
_entry.id   AF-A0A7V3CGS9-F1
#
_cell.length_a   1.000
_cell.length_b   1.000
_cell.length_c   1.000
_cell.angle_alpha   90.00
_cell.angle_beta   90.00
_cell.angle_gamma   90.00
#
_symmetry.space_group_name_H-M   'P 1'
#
loop_
_entity.id
_entity.type
_entity.pdbx_description
1 polymer ?
#
loop_
_entity_poly.entity_id
_entity_poly.type
_entity_poly.pdbx_seq_one_letter_code
_entity_poly.pdbx_strand_id
1 'polypeptide(L)'
;MISCGNFLPSGRNLGRYSKISLTLSVLACLFACGAGEAPQGPSGPPPVSGGIDALPPRLQGASPAVGAVEVPVTAEVSVVFNEELDADTTRLRGLRLFREGAEVTGQIVPSPAGVTFVPLETLEYGSEYEAEVDGGVSDLAGNPLGSEIRWGFRTETFSSDLPLVFLDPLGVSIPDDPKIPARLRLEDGAGRVDYEGWAGVEIRGHSSQNAPKKQYGFETWDEFQDEVEVELLGMPEESDWILQGNYFDSSLLRNYFALELSRATGRYAPRMHFAELFLALAPGDPRYWGVYAVMEKIKRDANRVSLKKLESDDNAEPEVTGGYLLAMDKLNPGDLYFETALGTRLLYEYPKGEDITAAQAAWIQGYVEGFEAA
;
A
#
# COMPACT_ATOMS: atom_id res chain seq x y z
N MET A 1 27.55 15.56 1.44
CA MET A 1 28.98 15.65 1.80
C MET A 1 29.65 14.35 1.36
N ILE A 2 30.28 14.33 0.17
CA ILE A 2 30.86 13.12 -0.43
C ILE A 2 32.35 13.08 -0.10
N SER A 3 32.82 11.98 0.49
CA SER A 3 34.23 11.67 0.67
C SER A 3 34.56 10.46 -0.22
N CYS A 4 35.46 10.65 -1.17
CA CYS A 4 35.94 9.62 -2.09
C CYS A 4 36.88 8.65 -1.38
N GLY A 5 36.58 7.35 -1.47
CA GLY A 5 37.47 6.26 -1.10
C GLY A 5 37.45 5.18 -2.19
N ASN A 6 38.53 5.09 -2.96
CA ASN A 6 38.77 4.04 -3.95
C ASN A 6 38.98 2.69 -3.26
N PHE A 7 38.19 1.67 -3.61
CA PHE A 7 38.58 0.27 -3.44
C PHE A 7 37.96 -0.64 -4.52
N LEU A 8 38.82 -1.16 -5.39
CA LEU A 8 38.68 -2.43 -6.11
C LEU A 8 39.96 -3.23 -5.77
N PRO A 9 39.97 -4.58 -5.67
CA PRO A 9 39.50 -5.45 -6.75
C PRO A 9 38.99 -6.88 -6.41
N SER A 10 38.52 -7.53 -7.49
CA SER A 10 38.58 -8.97 -7.83
C SER A 10 37.55 -9.93 -7.22
N GLY A 11 36.92 -10.70 -8.12
CA GLY A 11 35.80 -11.59 -7.83
C GLY A 11 36.18 -12.99 -7.36
N ARG A 12 35.14 -13.78 -7.01
CA ARG A 12 34.86 -15.11 -7.55
C ARG A 12 33.48 -15.58 -7.07
N ASN A 13 32.85 -16.37 -7.94
CA ASN A 13 31.60 -17.10 -7.77
C ASN A 13 31.40 -17.76 -6.41
N LEU A 14 30.15 -17.82 -5.94
CA LEU A 14 29.40 -19.04 -5.57
C LEU A 14 28.05 -18.65 -4.93
N GLY A 15 26.98 -19.38 -5.26
CA GLY A 15 25.77 -19.42 -4.43
C GLY A 15 24.45 -19.28 -5.19
N ARG A 16 23.91 -20.40 -5.65
CA ARG A 16 22.49 -20.58 -6.00
C ARG A 16 21.58 -20.37 -4.78
N TYR A 17 20.27 -20.35 -5.07
CA TYR A 17 19.09 -20.43 -4.18
C TYR A 17 18.63 -19.03 -3.68
N SER A 18 17.35 -18.64 -3.75
CA SER A 18 16.13 -19.43 -3.56
C SER A 18 15.02 -19.04 -4.54
N LYS A 19 14.26 -20.05 -4.96
CA LYS A 19 13.05 -19.95 -5.78
C LYS A 19 11.93 -19.36 -4.92
N ILE A 20 11.20 -18.40 -5.48
CA ILE A 20 9.89 -17.98 -4.99
C ILE A 20 8.96 -19.18 -5.14
N SER A 21 8.52 -19.72 -4.00
CA SER A 21 7.61 -20.85 -3.93
C SER A 21 6.17 -20.32 -4.07
N LEU A 22 5.63 -20.34 -5.29
CA LEU A 22 4.18 -20.25 -5.50
C LEU A 22 3.58 -21.50 -4.85
N THR A 23 2.86 -21.33 -3.74
CA THR A 23 2.15 -22.42 -3.09
C THR A 23 0.83 -22.62 -3.83
N LEU A 24 0.84 -23.50 -4.83
CA LEU A 24 -0.38 -24.01 -5.46
C LEU A 24 -0.92 -25.13 -4.54
N SER A 25 -1.91 -24.81 -3.73
CA SER A 25 -2.60 -25.80 -2.88
C SER A 25 -3.52 -26.67 -3.74
N VAL A 26 -2.98 -27.76 -4.30
CA VAL A 26 -3.78 -28.83 -4.91
C VAL A 26 -4.14 -29.84 -3.81
N LEU A 27 -5.39 -29.81 -3.37
CA LEU A 27 -5.95 -30.83 -2.47
C LEU A 27 -6.35 -32.06 -3.31
N ALA A 28 -5.58 -33.15 -3.20
CA ALA A 28 -5.87 -34.42 -3.85
C ALA A 28 -6.65 -35.36 -2.90
N CYS A 29 -7.90 -35.69 -3.25
CA CYS A 29 -8.65 -36.78 -2.63
C CYS A 29 -8.24 -38.13 -3.25
N LEU A 30 -7.62 -39.00 -2.45
CA LEU A 30 -7.31 -40.39 -2.78
C LEU A 30 -8.49 -41.30 -2.39
N PHE A 31 -9.06 -42.03 -3.34
CA PHE A 31 -9.86 -43.23 -3.07
C PHE A 31 -9.11 -44.49 -3.50
N ALA A 32 -9.10 -45.47 -2.60
CA ALA A 32 -8.42 -46.74 -2.70
C ALA A 32 -9.06 -47.68 -3.75
N CYS A 33 -8.19 -48.36 -4.50
CA CYS A 33 -8.53 -49.39 -5.47
C CYS A 33 -8.74 -50.74 -4.75
N GLY A 34 -9.89 -51.39 -5.00
CA GLY A 34 -10.22 -52.74 -4.55
C GLY A 34 -10.57 -53.63 -5.75
N ALA A 35 -10.05 -54.87 -5.73
CA ALA A 35 -9.81 -55.81 -6.83
C ALA A 35 -11.03 -56.49 -7.50
N GLY A 36 -10.79 -57.14 -8.66
CA GLY A 36 -11.64 -58.24 -9.17
C GLY A 36 -11.41 -58.62 -10.64
N GLU A 37 -10.97 -59.86 -10.89
CA GLU A 37 -10.69 -60.49 -12.19
C GLU A 37 -11.90 -60.63 -13.15
N ALA A 38 -11.57 -60.69 -14.45
CA ALA A 38 -12.50 -60.92 -15.56
C ALA A 38 -12.77 -62.41 -15.85
N PRO A 39 -13.95 -62.73 -16.42
CA PRO A 39 -13.98 -63.69 -17.52
C PRO A 39 -14.76 -63.18 -18.75
N GLN A 40 -14.36 -63.67 -19.93
CA GLN A 40 -14.83 -63.28 -21.26
C GLN A 40 -16.12 -64.01 -21.70
N GLY A 41 -16.94 -63.32 -22.49
CA GLY A 41 -18.00 -63.89 -23.35
C GLY A 41 -18.79 -62.78 -24.08
N PRO A 42 -19.16 -62.93 -25.38
CA PRO A 42 -19.59 -61.80 -26.20
C PRO A 42 -21.10 -61.55 -26.04
N SER A 43 -21.47 -60.48 -25.35
CA SER A 43 -22.79 -59.87 -25.45
C SER A 43 -22.66 -58.55 -26.19
N GLY A 44 -23.40 -58.40 -27.29
CA GLY A 44 -23.37 -57.21 -28.14
C GLY A 44 -23.60 -55.91 -27.35
N PRO A 45 -23.27 -54.74 -27.95
CA PRO A 45 -23.43 -53.48 -27.25
C PRO A 45 -24.90 -53.34 -26.81
N PRO A 46 -25.18 -53.04 -25.53
CA PRO A 46 -26.53 -52.67 -25.13
C PRO A 46 -26.95 -51.43 -25.93
N PRO A 47 -28.25 -51.27 -26.24
CA PRO A 47 -28.71 -50.05 -26.86
C PRO A 47 -28.33 -48.87 -25.96
N VAL A 48 -27.60 -47.91 -26.53
CA VAL A 48 -27.31 -46.63 -25.86
C VAL A 48 -28.65 -45.92 -25.71
N SER A 49 -29.30 -46.12 -24.57
CA SER A 49 -30.39 -45.26 -24.13
C SER A 49 -29.76 -43.91 -23.86
N GLY A 50 -29.90 -42.98 -24.80
CA GLY A 50 -29.64 -41.56 -24.61
C GLY A 50 -30.65 -41.00 -23.62
N GLY A 51 -30.48 -41.34 -22.34
CA GLY A 51 -31.18 -40.68 -21.26
C GLY A 51 -30.79 -39.22 -21.29
N ILE A 52 -31.77 -38.37 -21.57
CA ILE A 52 -31.69 -36.93 -21.30
C ILE A 52 -31.38 -36.78 -19.81
N ASP A 53 -30.23 -36.18 -19.50
CA ASP A 53 -29.91 -35.80 -18.13
C ASP A 53 -30.93 -34.78 -17.64
N ALA A 54 -31.50 -35.05 -16.47
CA ALA A 54 -32.58 -34.28 -15.89
C ALA A 54 -32.30 -33.92 -14.42
N LEU A 55 -31.09 -34.21 -13.92
CA LEU A 55 -30.71 -33.90 -12.55
C LEU A 55 -30.01 -32.54 -12.51
N PRO A 56 -30.36 -31.67 -11.56
CA PRO A 56 -29.66 -30.40 -11.42
C PRO A 56 -28.28 -30.60 -10.74
N PRO A 57 -27.31 -29.69 -10.98
CA PRO A 57 -26.06 -29.69 -10.26
C PRO A 57 -26.28 -29.61 -8.74
N ARG A 58 -25.47 -30.35 -7.99
CA ARG A 58 -25.46 -30.41 -6.54
C ARG A 58 -24.11 -29.98 -5.99
N LEU A 59 -24.12 -29.02 -5.08
CA LEU A 59 -22.92 -28.54 -4.39
C LEU A 59 -22.23 -29.70 -3.65
N GLN A 60 -20.94 -29.89 -3.91
CA GLN A 60 -20.06 -30.81 -3.18
C GLN A 60 -19.22 -30.10 -2.12
N GLY A 61 -18.81 -28.86 -2.39
CA GLY A 61 -17.99 -28.10 -1.46
C GLY A 61 -17.93 -26.61 -1.80
N ALA A 62 -17.66 -25.82 -0.76
CA ALA A 62 -17.42 -24.38 -0.86
C ALA A 62 -16.16 -24.02 -0.06
N SER A 63 -15.39 -23.06 -0.57
CA SER A 63 -14.24 -22.46 0.11
C SER A 63 -14.35 -20.93 0.00
N PRO A 64 -14.30 -20.15 1.08
CA PRO A 64 -14.27 -20.60 2.47
C PRO A 64 -15.48 -21.48 2.83
N ALA A 65 -15.28 -22.40 3.78
CA ALA A 65 -16.34 -23.29 4.22
C ALA A 65 -17.48 -22.50 4.89
N VAL A 66 -18.68 -23.09 4.91
CA VAL A 66 -19.86 -22.51 5.55
C VAL A 66 -19.57 -22.20 7.02
N GLY A 67 -19.69 -20.93 7.40
CA GLY A 67 -19.44 -20.46 8.77
C GLY A 67 -17.97 -20.41 9.17
N ALA A 68 -17.03 -20.48 8.21
CA ALA A 68 -15.61 -20.37 8.50
C ALA A 68 -15.29 -19.02 9.17
N VAL A 69 -14.34 -19.04 10.10
CA VAL A 69 -13.78 -17.86 10.79
C VAL A 69 -12.28 -17.81 10.53
N GLU A 70 -11.65 -16.66 10.78
CA GLU A 70 -10.21 -16.45 10.51
C GLU A 70 -9.84 -16.77 9.05
N VAL A 71 -10.76 -16.46 8.13
CA VAL A 71 -10.48 -16.57 6.70
C VAL A 71 -9.48 -15.47 6.32
N PRO A 72 -8.37 -15.79 5.62
CA PRO A 72 -7.43 -14.78 5.18
C PRO A 72 -8.12 -13.70 4.35
N VAL A 73 -7.76 -12.43 4.56
CA VAL A 73 -8.35 -11.33 3.77
C VAL A 73 -8.03 -11.39 2.27
N THR A 74 -7.04 -12.21 1.89
CA THR A 74 -6.65 -12.49 0.50
C THR A 74 -7.37 -13.70 -0.11
N ALA A 75 -8.32 -14.29 0.61
CA ALA A 75 -9.00 -15.51 0.16
C ALA A 75 -9.86 -15.28 -1.10
N GLU A 76 -9.74 -16.20 -2.05
CA GLU A 76 -10.69 -16.37 -3.13
C GLU A 76 -11.89 -17.21 -2.65
N VAL A 77 -13.06 -16.98 -3.25
CA VAL A 77 -14.28 -17.72 -2.92
C VAL A 77 -14.57 -18.70 -4.06
N SER A 78 -14.81 -19.97 -3.76
CA SER A 78 -15.05 -21.00 -4.77
C SER A 78 -16.09 -22.02 -4.35
N VAL A 79 -16.73 -22.62 -5.34
CA VAL A 79 -17.71 -23.71 -5.20
C VAL A 79 -17.40 -24.81 -6.20
N VAL A 80 -17.64 -26.06 -5.79
CA VAL A 80 -17.50 -27.25 -6.63
C VAL A 80 -18.80 -28.05 -6.57
N PHE A 81 -19.27 -28.50 -7.73
CA PHE A 81 -20.48 -29.30 -7.93
C PHE A 81 -20.12 -30.74 -8.31
N ASN A 82 -21.12 -31.62 -8.33
CA ASN A 82 -20.94 -33.04 -8.67
C ASN A 82 -20.87 -33.34 -10.16
N GLU A 83 -20.94 -32.33 -11.01
CA GLU A 83 -21.05 -32.45 -12.45
C GLU A 83 -20.59 -31.17 -13.14
N GLU A 84 -20.44 -31.25 -14.46
CA GLU A 84 -19.99 -30.11 -15.25
C GLU A 84 -21.09 -29.05 -15.44
N LEU A 85 -20.70 -27.79 -15.32
CA LEU A 85 -21.56 -26.62 -15.44
C LEU A 85 -21.48 -26.04 -16.86
N ASP A 86 -22.60 -25.47 -17.31
CA ASP A 86 -22.61 -24.61 -18.48
C ASP A 86 -21.84 -23.31 -18.19
N ALA A 87 -20.78 -23.09 -18.98
CA ALA A 87 -19.86 -21.99 -18.75
C ALA A 87 -20.45 -20.61 -19.08
N ASP A 88 -21.52 -20.53 -19.88
CA ASP A 88 -22.18 -19.27 -20.23
C ASP A 88 -23.11 -18.82 -19.10
N THR A 89 -23.93 -19.73 -18.57
CA THR A 89 -24.76 -19.44 -17.38
C THR A 89 -23.91 -19.10 -16.16
N THR A 90 -22.79 -19.80 -15.99
CA THR A 90 -21.83 -19.57 -14.91
C THR A 90 -21.16 -18.18 -15.01
N ARG A 91 -20.77 -17.73 -16.21
CA ARG A 91 -20.16 -16.39 -16.36
C ARG A 91 -21.16 -15.26 -16.13
N LEU A 92 -22.42 -15.47 -16.49
CA LEU A 92 -23.46 -14.46 -16.36
C LEU A 92 -24.03 -14.36 -14.93
N ARG A 93 -24.02 -15.45 -14.16
CA ARG A 93 -24.78 -15.59 -12.90
C ARG A 93 -24.08 -16.41 -11.81
N GLY A 94 -22.82 -16.79 -12.00
CA GLY A 94 -22.16 -17.86 -11.24
C GLY A 94 -22.06 -17.65 -9.75
N LEU A 95 -21.19 -16.75 -9.31
CA LEU A 95 -20.84 -16.58 -7.90
C LEU A 95 -20.65 -15.09 -7.59
N ARG A 96 -21.38 -14.61 -6.59
CA ARG A 96 -21.32 -13.23 -6.07
C ARG A 96 -20.92 -13.24 -4.61
N LEU A 97 -20.35 -12.14 -4.16
CA LEU A 97 -19.92 -11.95 -2.78
C LEU A 97 -20.46 -10.63 -2.27
N PHE A 98 -20.98 -10.62 -1.04
CA PHE A 98 -21.59 -9.46 -0.41
C PHE A 98 -20.96 -9.19 0.95
N ARG A 99 -20.84 -7.91 1.30
CA ARG A 99 -20.52 -7.41 2.65
C ARG A 99 -21.59 -6.43 3.06
N GLU A 100 -22.27 -6.67 4.17
CA GLU A 100 -23.34 -5.79 4.69
C GLU A 100 -24.42 -5.44 3.63
N GLY A 101 -24.70 -6.39 2.73
CA GLY A 101 -25.67 -6.22 1.63
C GLY A 101 -25.14 -5.47 0.39
N ALA A 102 -23.92 -4.93 0.43
CA ALA A 102 -23.24 -4.36 -0.73
C ALA A 102 -22.45 -5.45 -1.48
N GLU A 103 -22.56 -5.48 -2.81
CA GLU A 103 -21.83 -6.44 -3.64
C GLU A 103 -20.34 -6.07 -3.73
N VAL A 104 -19.49 -7.05 -3.47
CA VAL A 104 -18.03 -6.95 -3.60
C VAL A 104 -17.67 -7.10 -5.07
N THR A 105 -16.79 -6.23 -5.57
CA THR A 105 -16.35 -6.32 -6.96
C THR A 105 -15.25 -7.38 -7.10
N GLY A 106 -15.40 -8.27 -8.09
CA GLY A 106 -14.46 -9.35 -8.36
C GLY A 106 -14.57 -9.90 -9.77
N GLN A 107 -13.70 -10.86 -10.10
CA GLN A 107 -13.72 -11.60 -11.35
C GLN A 107 -14.27 -13.01 -11.12
N ILE A 108 -15.15 -13.46 -12.01
CA ILE A 108 -15.67 -14.83 -12.01
C ILE A 108 -14.83 -15.68 -12.96
N VAL A 109 -14.21 -16.72 -12.41
CA VAL A 109 -13.37 -17.69 -13.11
C VAL A 109 -14.07 -19.06 -13.09
N PRO A 110 -14.76 -19.44 -14.18
CA PRO A 110 -15.39 -20.76 -14.27
C PRO A 110 -14.34 -21.88 -14.44
N SER A 111 -14.69 -23.04 -13.93
CA SER A 111 -14.02 -24.34 -14.14
C SER A 111 -15.07 -25.37 -14.56
N PRO A 112 -14.69 -26.56 -15.07
CA PRO A 112 -15.66 -27.53 -15.59
C PRO A 112 -16.80 -27.83 -14.61
N ALA A 113 -16.50 -28.05 -13.33
CA ALA A 113 -17.48 -28.42 -12.30
C ALA A 113 -17.60 -27.38 -11.17
N GLY A 114 -17.25 -26.11 -11.42
CA GLY A 114 -17.16 -25.15 -10.33
C GLY A 114 -16.90 -23.71 -10.76
N VAL A 115 -16.97 -22.81 -9.79
CA VAL A 115 -16.86 -21.36 -10.01
C VAL A 115 -15.94 -20.79 -8.94
N THR A 116 -15.00 -19.93 -9.33
CA THR A 116 -14.17 -19.16 -8.40
C THR A 116 -14.44 -17.67 -8.61
N PHE A 117 -14.65 -16.95 -7.52
CA PHE A 117 -14.74 -15.50 -7.46
C PHE A 117 -13.44 -14.98 -6.84
N VAL A 118 -12.74 -14.14 -7.61
CA VAL A 118 -11.48 -13.49 -7.23
C VAL A 118 -11.80 -12.02 -6.92
N PRO A 119 -11.82 -11.59 -5.65
CA PRO A 119 -12.03 -10.18 -5.31
C PRO A 119 -11.00 -9.28 -6.01
N LEU A 120 -11.42 -8.11 -6.51
CA LEU A 120 -10.50 -7.13 -7.10
C LEU A 120 -9.72 -6.34 -6.04
N GLU A 121 -10.28 -6.24 -4.84
CA GLU A 121 -9.66 -5.65 -3.67
C GLU A 121 -9.56 -6.70 -2.57
N THR A 122 -8.57 -6.55 -1.69
CA THR A 122 -8.43 -7.40 -0.51
C THR A 122 -9.69 -7.25 0.37
N LEU A 123 -10.15 -8.34 0.96
CA LEU A 123 -11.29 -8.32 1.87
C LEU A 123 -10.95 -7.52 3.13
N GLU A 124 -11.95 -7.03 3.82
CA GLU A 124 -11.78 -6.23 5.03
C GLU A 124 -11.56 -7.15 6.23
N TYR A 125 -10.68 -6.76 7.15
CA TYR A 125 -10.40 -7.53 8.35
C TYR A 125 -11.64 -7.61 9.26
N GLY A 126 -11.78 -8.73 9.97
CA GLY A 126 -12.79 -8.96 11.00
C GLY A 126 -14.24 -8.88 10.52
N SER A 127 -14.47 -8.94 9.20
CA SER A 127 -15.74 -8.64 8.54
C SER A 127 -16.50 -9.92 8.16
N GLU A 128 -17.83 -9.84 8.16
CA GLU A 128 -18.71 -10.91 7.70
C GLU A 128 -19.02 -10.74 6.22
N TYR A 129 -18.89 -11.84 5.47
CA TYR A 129 -19.19 -11.91 4.05
C TYR A 129 -20.21 -12.99 3.75
N GLU A 130 -21.10 -12.73 2.81
CA GLU A 130 -22.08 -13.69 2.29
C GLU A 130 -21.79 -13.97 0.82
N ALA A 131 -21.52 -15.23 0.49
CA ALA A 131 -21.36 -15.70 -0.88
C ALA A 131 -22.68 -16.28 -1.39
N GLU A 132 -22.95 -16.07 -2.67
CA GLU A 132 -24.19 -16.46 -3.32
C GLU A 132 -23.95 -17.05 -4.71
N VAL A 133 -24.53 -18.22 -4.98
CA VAL A 133 -24.66 -18.79 -6.32
C VAL A 133 -26.09 -18.66 -6.79
N ASP A 134 -26.31 -18.04 -7.95
CA ASP A 134 -27.65 -17.84 -8.53
C ASP A 134 -28.31 -19.17 -8.91
N GLY A 135 -29.61 -19.32 -8.63
CA GLY A 135 -30.36 -20.53 -8.93
C GLY A 135 -30.48 -20.85 -10.44
N GLY A 136 -30.14 -19.90 -11.32
CA GLY A 136 -30.14 -20.05 -12.77
C GLY A 136 -28.85 -20.64 -13.36
N VAL A 137 -27.82 -20.91 -12.57
CA VAL A 137 -26.65 -21.69 -13.03
C VAL A 137 -27.12 -23.10 -13.40
N SER A 138 -26.70 -23.63 -14.55
CA SER A 138 -27.13 -24.94 -15.04
C SER A 138 -25.96 -25.86 -15.40
N ASP A 139 -26.24 -27.15 -15.52
CA ASP A 139 -25.35 -28.12 -16.16
C ASP A 139 -25.31 -27.95 -17.70
N LEU A 140 -24.51 -28.80 -18.37
CA LEU A 140 -24.44 -28.87 -19.85
C LEU A 140 -25.72 -29.39 -20.52
N ALA A 141 -26.62 -30.04 -19.76
CA ALA A 141 -27.90 -30.53 -20.24
C ALA A 141 -29.03 -29.49 -20.12
N GLY A 142 -28.76 -28.35 -19.47
CA GLY A 142 -29.69 -27.25 -19.25
C GLY A 142 -30.53 -27.36 -17.98
N ASN A 143 -30.18 -28.24 -17.03
CA ASN A 143 -30.87 -28.35 -15.75
C ASN A 143 -30.33 -27.28 -14.77
N PRO A 144 -31.15 -26.32 -14.32
CA PRO A 144 -30.70 -25.27 -13.41
C PRO A 144 -30.64 -25.75 -11.95
N LEU A 145 -29.82 -25.09 -11.11
CA LEU A 145 -29.81 -25.29 -9.65
C LEU A 145 -31.20 -25.11 -9.01
N GLY A 146 -32.02 -24.23 -9.59
CA GLY A 146 -33.40 -23.97 -9.20
C GLY A 146 -33.51 -22.93 -8.08
N SER A 147 -32.85 -23.15 -6.95
CA SER A 147 -32.76 -22.18 -5.84
C SER A 147 -31.36 -21.63 -5.70
N GLU A 148 -31.26 -20.38 -5.26
CA GLU A 148 -29.97 -19.79 -4.90
C GLU A 148 -29.33 -20.54 -3.72
N ILE A 149 -28.00 -20.56 -3.71
CA ILE A 149 -27.21 -21.11 -2.60
C ILE A 149 -26.51 -19.94 -1.94
N ARG A 150 -26.75 -19.74 -0.64
CA ARG A 150 -26.08 -18.70 0.18
C ARG A 150 -25.30 -19.34 1.32
N TRP A 151 -24.13 -18.79 1.63
CA TRP A 151 -23.40 -19.09 2.85
C TRP A 151 -22.54 -17.93 3.30
N GLY A 152 -22.26 -17.87 4.60
CA GLY A 152 -21.42 -16.83 5.20
C GLY A 152 -20.05 -17.35 5.65
N PHE A 153 -19.08 -16.45 5.74
CA PHE A 153 -17.81 -16.63 6.43
C PHE A 153 -17.33 -15.31 7.05
N ARG A 154 -16.36 -15.38 7.95
CA ARG A 154 -15.76 -14.23 8.61
C ARG A 154 -14.24 -14.19 8.39
N THR A 155 -13.73 -13.03 8.00
CA THR A 155 -12.30 -12.81 7.81
C THR A 155 -11.55 -12.70 9.14
N GLU A 156 -10.25 -12.94 9.10
CA GLU A 156 -9.32 -12.77 10.23
C GLU A 156 -9.35 -11.35 10.81
N THR A 157 -9.13 -11.23 12.11
CA THR A 157 -8.99 -9.91 12.75
C THR A 157 -7.61 -9.33 12.53
N PHE A 158 -7.51 -8.02 12.31
CA PHE A 158 -6.23 -7.35 12.15
C PHE A 158 -5.42 -7.35 13.46
N SER A 159 -4.12 -7.60 13.36
CA SER A 159 -3.15 -7.46 14.45
C SER A 159 -1.79 -7.08 13.89
N SER A 160 -1.09 -6.14 14.52
CA SER A 160 0.28 -5.75 14.17
C SER A 160 1.03 -5.27 15.42
N ASP A 161 2.34 -5.51 15.44
CA ASP A 161 3.26 -4.94 16.45
C ASP A 161 3.80 -3.56 16.01
N LEU A 162 3.44 -3.12 14.79
CA LEU A 162 3.76 -1.78 14.31
C LEU A 162 2.74 -0.76 14.85
N PRO A 163 3.16 0.50 15.03
CA PRO A 163 2.23 1.62 15.20
C PRO A 163 1.09 1.62 14.18
N LEU A 164 -0.08 2.07 14.59
CA LEU A 164 -1.25 2.21 13.72
C LEU A 164 -1.50 3.69 13.46
N VAL A 165 -1.76 4.04 12.20
CA VAL A 165 -2.17 5.38 11.80
C VAL A 165 -3.59 5.28 11.25
N PHE A 166 -4.54 5.98 11.87
CA PHE A 166 -5.89 6.14 11.36
C PHE A 166 -6.01 7.56 10.80
N LEU A 167 -6.28 7.65 9.50
CA LEU A 167 -6.46 8.91 8.79
C LEU A 167 -7.87 8.97 8.20
N ASP A 168 -8.64 9.98 8.60
CA ASP A 168 -9.98 10.23 8.10
C ASP A 168 -10.05 11.63 7.45
N PRO A 169 -10.02 11.73 6.12
CA PRO A 169 -10.19 12.98 5.38
C PRO A 169 -11.65 13.46 5.32
N LEU A 170 -12.53 12.95 6.20
CA LEU A 170 -13.92 13.38 6.38
C LEU A 170 -14.77 13.21 5.12
N GLY A 171 -14.51 12.13 4.38
CA GLY A 171 -15.19 11.84 3.11
C GLY A 171 -14.75 12.72 1.94
N VAL A 172 -13.66 13.50 2.08
CA VAL A 172 -13.10 14.34 1.02
C VAL A 172 -11.93 13.63 0.35
N SER A 173 -11.86 13.68 -0.98
CA SER A 173 -10.69 13.19 -1.71
C SER A 173 -9.48 14.07 -1.41
N ILE A 174 -8.37 13.45 -1.02
CA ILE A 174 -7.12 14.15 -0.70
C ILE A 174 -6.48 14.67 -2.00
N PRO A 175 -6.31 15.99 -2.20
CA PRO A 175 -5.66 16.57 -3.38
C PRO A 175 -4.13 16.60 -3.22
N ASP A 176 -3.39 17.07 -4.24
CA ASP A 176 -1.93 17.32 -4.15
C ASP A 176 -1.59 18.59 -3.35
N ASP A 177 -2.36 19.66 -3.58
CA ASP A 177 -2.31 20.92 -2.84
C ASP A 177 -3.68 21.60 -3.07
N PRO A 178 -4.26 22.30 -2.08
CA PRO A 178 -3.76 22.50 -0.71
C PRO A 178 -4.08 21.34 0.22
N LYS A 179 -3.45 21.32 1.40
CA LYS A 179 -3.88 20.46 2.52
C LYS A 179 -5.35 20.67 2.86
N ILE A 180 -6.06 19.56 3.05
CA ILE A 180 -7.45 19.55 3.50
C ILE A 180 -7.54 19.11 4.97
N PRO A 181 -8.56 19.54 5.73
CA PRO A 181 -8.79 19.07 7.08
C PRO A 181 -9.03 17.55 7.13
N ALA A 182 -8.44 16.90 8.12
CA ALA A 182 -8.60 15.48 8.43
C ALA A 182 -8.54 15.23 9.94
N ARG A 183 -9.04 14.07 10.37
CA ARG A 183 -8.79 13.52 11.70
C ARG A 183 -7.65 12.52 11.62
N LEU A 184 -6.70 12.66 12.53
CA LEU A 184 -5.55 11.77 12.65
C LEU A 184 -5.53 11.17 14.05
N ARG A 185 -5.39 9.85 14.12
CA ARG A 185 -5.08 9.12 15.36
C ARG A 185 -3.89 8.22 15.10
N LEU A 186 -2.91 8.27 15.98
CA LEU A 186 -1.72 7.46 15.96
C LEU A 186 -1.66 6.65 17.24
N GLU A 187 -1.51 5.34 17.11
CA GLU A 187 -1.29 4.42 18.22
C GLU A 187 0.11 3.80 18.11
N ASP A 188 0.80 3.63 19.23
CA ASP A 188 2.06 2.90 19.26
C ASP A 188 1.84 1.38 19.06
N GLY A 189 2.93 0.63 18.90
CA GLY A 189 2.85 -0.84 18.71
C GLY A 189 2.32 -1.62 19.92
N ALA A 190 2.04 -0.96 21.05
CA ALA A 190 1.37 -1.54 22.22
C ALA A 190 -0.12 -1.15 22.30
N GLY A 191 -0.65 -0.43 21.30
CA GLY A 191 -2.04 0.04 21.25
C GLY A 191 -2.32 1.26 22.14
N ARG A 192 -1.29 1.97 22.61
CA ARG A 192 -1.48 3.23 23.35
C ARG A 192 -1.59 4.37 22.35
N VAL A 193 -2.57 5.26 22.58
CA VAL A 193 -2.69 6.48 21.76
C VAL A 193 -1.48 7.38 22.02
N ASP A 194 -0.72 7.62 20.95
CA ASP A 194 0.43 8.52 20.91
C ASP A 194 -0.01 9.92 20.50
N TYR A 195 -0.90 10.02 19.51
CA TYR A 195 -1.52 11.27 19.08
C TYR A 195 -2.99 11.08 18.67
N GLU A 196 -3.85 12.05 18.97
CA GLU A 196 -5.21 12.11 18.43
C GLU A 196 -5.64 13.57 18.29
N GLY A 197 -5.91 14.02 17.06
CA GLY A 197 -6.15 15.43 16.80
C GLY A 197 -6.60 15.76 15.38
N TRP A 198 -6.65 17.05 15.09
CA TRP A 198 -6.84 17.54 13.73
C TRP A 198 -5.53 17.47 12.96
N ALA A 199 -5.66 17.37 11.65
CA ALA A 199 -4.53 17.42 10.73
C ALA A 199 -4.93 18.10 9.43
N GLY A 200 -3.97 18.72 8.75
CA GLY A 200 -4.04 19.02 7.33
C GLY A 200 -3.39 17.89 6.55
N VAL A 201 -4.00 17.39 5.49
CA VAL A 201 -3.41 16.32 4.66
C VAL A 201 -3.48 16.61 3.18
N GLU A 202 -2.43 16.26 2.47
CA GLU A 202 -2.31 16.33 1.01
C GLU A 202 -1.57 15.10 0.47
N ILE A 203 -1.77 14.78 -0.80
CA ILE A 203 -0.90 13.89 -1.56
C ILE A 203 0.43 14.60 -1.73
N ARG A 204 1.55 13.88 -1.62
CA ARG A 204 2.88 14.46 -1.79
C ARG A 204 3.74 13.77 -2.84
N GLY A 205 4.85 14.45 -3.12
CA GLY A 205 5.86 14.04 -4.09
C GLY A 205 5.48 14.51 -5.49
N HIS A 206 6.29 14.20 -6.49
CA HIS A 206 6.02 14.64 -7.86
C HIS A 206 5.72 13.45 -8.77
N SER A 207 6.75 12.75 -9.25
CA SER A 207 6.56 11.58 -10.13
C SER A 207 5.84 10.44 -9.41
N SER A 208 6.04 10.36 -8.08
CA SER A 208 5.45 9.33 -7.24
C SER A 208 3.94 9.45 -7.07
N GLN A 209 3.33 10.60 -7.37
CA GLN A 209 1.88 10.73 -7.34
C GLN A 209 1.18 9.80 -8.34
N ASN A 210 1.86 9.35 -9.39
CA ASN A 210 1.31 8.40 -10.35
C ASN A 210 1.21 6.97 -9.80
N ALA A 211 1.80 6.67 -8.63
CA ALA A 211 1.65 5.39 -7.98
C ALA A 211 0.19 5.17 -7.54
N PRO A 212 -0.36 3.95 -7.66
CA PRO A 212 -1.65 3.60 -7.04
C PRO A 212 -1.67 3.88 -5.54
N LYS A 213 -0.60 3.47 -4.83
CA LYS A 213 -0.41 3.77 -3.41
C LYS A 213 0.19 5.17 -3.24
N LYS A 214 -0.65 6.13 -2.85
CA LYS A 214 -0.24 7.52 -2.64
C LYS A 214 0.64 7.68 -1.41
N GLN A 215 1.44 8.73 -1.41
CA GLN A 215 2.17 9.19 -0.23
C GLN A 215 1.49 10.47 0.24
N TYR A 216 1.51 10.73 1.53
CA TYR A 216 0.85 11.90 2.10
C TYR A 216 1.85 12.79 2.83
N GLY A 217 1.71 14.09 2.66
CA GLY A 217 2.23 15.08 3.59
C GLY A 217 1.09 15.42 4.56
N PHE A 218 1.41 15.54 5.85
CA PHE A 218 0.41 15.98 6.81
C PHE A 218 1.01 16.96 7.81
N GLU A 219 0.16 17.88 8.26
CA GLU A 219 0.45 18.79 9.34
C GLU A 219 -0.48 18.50 10.51
N THR A 220 0.00 18.62 11.74
CA THR A 220 -0.83 18.56 12.94
C THR A 220 -1.42 19.92 13.23
N TRP A 221 -2.74 19.98 13.41
CA TRP A 221 -3.50 21.23 13.55
C TRP A 221 -4.32 21.24 14.85
N ASP A 222 -4.64 22.44 15.34
CA ASP A 222 -5.64 22.65 16.39
C ASP A 222 -7.09 22.70 15.83
N GLU A 223 -8.08 23.02 16.67
CA GLU A 223 -9.48 23.15 16.23
C GLU A 223 -9.75 24.33 15.29
N PHE A 224 -8.81 25.27 15.15
CA PHE A 224 -8.89 26.44 14.29
C PHE A 224 -8.11 26.28 12.98
N GLN A 225 -7.49 25.11 12.77
CA GLN A 225 -6.61 24.80 11.63
C GLN A 225 -5.28 25.54 11.66
N ASP A 226 -4.83 25.96 12.83
CA ASP A 226 -3.49 26.49 13.03
C ASP A 226 -2.52 25.33 13.32
N GLU A 227 -1.30 25.41 12.77
CA GLU A 227 -0.26 24.39 12.99
C GLU A 227 0.14 24.29 14.47
N VAL A 228 0.21 23.05 14.97
CA VAL A 228 0.69 22.73 16.31
C VAL A 228 1.86 21.77 16.24
N GLU A 229 2.93 22.07 16.97
CA GLU A 229 4.09 21.19 17.08
C GLU A 229 3.80 20.09 18.10
N VAL A 230 3.99 18.83 17.72
CA VAL A 230 3.74 17.67 18.60
C VAL A 230 4.85 16.63 18.45
N GLU A 231 5.16 15.90 19.53
CA GLU A 231 5.98 14.70 19.42
C GLU A 231 5.15 13.55 18.81
N LEU A 232 5.69 12.84 17.81
CA LEU A 232 5.09 11.63 17.26
C LEU A 232 6.05 10.46 17.41
N LEU A 233 5.62 9.37 18.05
CA LEU A 233 6.40 8.14 18.22
C LEU A 233 7.77 8.35 18.87
N GLY A 234 7.88 9.35 19.76
CA GLY A 234 9.13 9.75 20.41
C GLY A 234 10.10 10.50 19.50
N MET A 235 9.67 10.91 18.30
CA MET A 235 10.37 11.91 17.49
C MET A 235 10.09 13.32 18.06
N PRO A 236 11.07 14.24 18.05
CA PRO A 236 10.93 15.60 18.55
C PRO A 236 9.78 16.36 17.93
N GLU A 237 9.27 17.32 18.70
CA GLU A 237 8.14 18.17 18.33
C GLU A 237 8.34 18.83 16.98
N GLU A 238 7.31 18.73 16.14
CA GLU A 238 7.18 19.46 14.88
C GLU A 238 5.74 19.38 14.38
N SER A 239 5.37 20.27 13.44
CA SER A 239 4.02 20.31 12.89
C SER A 239 3.90 19.50 11.60
N ASP A 240 4.99 19.35 10.83
CA ASP A 240 4.95 18.87 9.44
C ASP A 240 5.69 17.53 9.29
N TRP A 241 4.94 16.56 8.78
CA TRP A 241 5.24 15.14 8.82
C TRP A 241 4.87 14.46 7.50
N ILE A 242 5.38 13.25 7.33
CA ILE A 242 5.24 12.48 6.10
C ILE A 242 4.69 11.09 6.42
N LEU A 243 3.69 10.66 5.65
CA LEU A 243 3.35 9.25 5.47
C LEU A 243 3.92 8.76 4.14
N GLN A 244 5.06 8.07 4.22
CA GLN A 244 5.76 7.53 3.07
C GLN A 244 5.33 6.08 2.76
N GLY A 245 4.65 5.89 1.63
CA GLY A 245 4.13 4.58 1.21
C GLY A 245 5.12 3.65 0.51
N ASN A 246 6.33 4.12 0.16
CA ASN A 246 7.43 3.34 -0.44
C ASN A 246 7.06 2.43 -1.64
N TYR A 247 6.06 2.81 -2.44
CA TYR A 247 5.48 1.95 -3.49
C TYR A 247 6.50 1.35 -4.47
N PHE A 248 7.48 2.13 -4.91
CA PHE A 248 8.49 1.68 -5.89
C PHE A 248 9.64 0.89 -5.27
N ASP A 249 9.71 0.84 -3.93
CA ASP A 249 10.71 0.06 -3.20
C ASP A 249 10.08 -1.23 -2.69
N SER A 250 10.25 -2.33 -3.44
CA SER A 250 9.73 -3.64 -3.04
C SER A 250 10.27 -4.18 -1.71
N SER A 251 11.37 -3.62 -1.19
CA SER A 251 11.88 -3.96 0.13
C SER A 251 11.27 -3.11 1.24
N LEU A 252 10.69 -1.96 0.91
CA LEU A 252 10.29 -0.88 1.82
C LEU A 252 11.43 -0.29 2.68
N LEU A 253 12.67 -0.78 2.53
CA LEU A 253 13.76 -0.57 3.47
C LEU A 253 14.87 0.34 2.95
N ARG A 254 14.92 0.72 1.67
CA ARG A 254 16.09 1.43 1.11
C ARG A 254 16.25 2.81 1.72
N ASN A 255 15.17 3.58 1.80
CA ASN A 255 15.18 4.90 2.45
C ASN A 255 15.50 4.76 3.93
N TYR A 256 14.80 3.85 4.62
CA TYR A 256 15.05 3.54 6.03
C TYR A 256 16.52 3.25 6.30
N PHE A 257 17.08 2.28 5.59
CA PHE A 257 18.45 1.86 5.77
C PHE A 257 19.46 3.00 5.52
N ALA A 258 19.26 3.81 4.47
CA ALA A 258 20.16 4.92 4.17
C ALA A 258 20.11 6.02 5.24
N LEU A 259 18.91 6.38 5.72
CA LEU A 259 18.71 7.41 6.74
C LEU A 259 19.22 6.95 8.10
N GLU A 260 18.92 5.71 8.49
CA GLU A 260 19.45 5.08 9.70
C GLU A 260 20.97 5.01 9.68
N LEU A 261 21.58 4.63 8.54
CA LEU A 261 23.03 4.59 8.41
C LEU A 261 23.64 5.98 8.58
N SER A 262 23.03 7.02 8.03
CA SER A 262 23.47 8.41 8.23
C SER A 262 23.43 8.79 9.71
N ARG A 263 22.31 8.50 10.40
CA ARG A 263 22.15 8.73 11.85
C ARG A 263 23.17 7.97 12.68
N ALA A 264 23.47 6.72 12.32
CA ALA A 264 24.48 5.91 12.99
C ALA A 264 25.90 6.51 12.87
N THR A 265 26.16 7.36 11.88
CA THR A 265 27.42 8.12 11.76
C THR A 265 27.43 9.45 12.55
N GLY A 266 26.38 9.73 13.32
CA GLY A 266 26.25 10.98 14.08
C GLY A 266 25.82 12.19 13.24
N ARG A 267 25.39 11.97 12.00
CA ARG A 267 24.83 13.02 11.14
C ARG A 267 23.32 13.07 11.28
N TYR A 268 22.74 14.26 11.16
CA TYR A 268 21.29 14.35 10.99
C TYR A 268 20.87 13.65 9.70
N ALA A 269 19.80 12.89 9.81
CA ALA A 269 18.94 12.45 8.72
C ALA A 269 17.54 12.23 9.32
N PRO A 270 16.47 12.46 8.54
CA PRO A 270 15.11 12.23 9.01
C PRO A 270 14.93 10.88 9.68
N ARG A 271 14.30 10.88 10.85
CA ARG A 271 13.80 9.69 11.53
C ARG A 271 12.53 9.21 10.86
N MET A 272 12.33 7.90 10.96
CA MET A 272 11.13 7.27 10.44
C MET A 272 10.78 6.02 11.24
N HIS A 273 9.49 5.83 11.47
CA HIS A 273 8.91 4.65 12.08
C HIS A 273 7.95 4.00 11.07
N PHE A 274 8.08 2.69 10.85
CA PHE A 274 7.08 1.96 10.08
C PHE A 274 5.77 1.90 10.86
N ALA A 275 4.66 2.04 10.17
CA ALA A 275 3.32 2.02 10.73
C ALA A 275 2.32 1.42 9.74
N GLU A 276 1.21 0.91 10.24
CA GLU A 276 0.10 0.39 9.43
C GLU A 276 -0.94 1.50 9.24
N LEU A 277 -1.23 1.86 8.00
CA LEU A 277 -2.20 2.91 7.70
C LEU A 277 -3.60 2.32 7.54
N PHE A 278 -4.57 2.93 8.22
CA PHE A 278 -5.99 2.79 7.98
C PHE A 278 -6.54 4.11 7.44
N LEU A 279 -7.18 4.07 6.27
CA LEU A 279 -7.67 5.25 5.57
C LEU A 279 -9.20 5.18 5.41
N ALA A 280 -9.92 6.18 5.92
CA ALA A 280 -11.37 6.26 5.84
C ALA A 280 -11.82 7.16 4.68
N LEU A 281 -11.81 6.64 3.45
CA LEU A 281 -12.29 7.39 2.27
C LEU A 281 -13.81 7.63 2.29
N ALA A 282 -14.55 6.85 3.07
CA ALA A 282 -15.94 7.09 3.40
C ALA A 282 -16.08 7.32 4.92
N PRO A 283 -16.99 8.21 5.36
CA PRO A 283 -17.16 8.51 6.78
C PRO A 283 -17.40 7.24 7.62
N GLY A 284 -16.52 7.00 8.59
CA GLY A 284 -16.64 5.89 9.54
C GLY A 284 -16.26 4.50 9.02
N ASP A 285 -15.66 4.36 7.82
CA ASP A 285 -15.20 3.09 7.25
C ASP A 285 -13.66 3.10 7.05
N PRO A 286 -12.85 3.04 8.13
CA PRO A 286 -11.40 2.99 8.01
C PRO A 286 -10.96 1.64 7.44
N ARG A 287 -10.31 1.68 6.27
CA ARG A 287 -9.83 0.47 5.57
C ARG A 287 -8.34 0.35 5.66
N TYR A 288 -7.85 -0.88 5.79
CA TYR A 288 -6.42 -1.14 5.82
C TYR A 288 -5.78 -0.75 4.47
N TRP A 289 -4.80 0.15 4.52
CA TRP A 289 -4.12 0.74 3.35
C TRP A 289 -2.66 0.27 3.22
N GLY A 290 -2.22 -0.60 4.13
CA GLY A 290 -0.89 -1.19 4.14
C GLY A 290 0.15 -0.44 4.96
N VAL A 291 1.37 -0.96 4.93
CA VAL A 291 2.53 -0.38 5.63
C VAL A 291 2.95 0.96 5.02
N TYR A 292 3.11 1.96 5.86
CA TYR A 292 3.72 3.27 5.60
C TYR A 292 4.90 3.50 6.53
N ALA A 293 5.68 4.54 6.27
CA ALA A 293 6.59 5.09 7.26
C ALA A 293 6.15 6.50 7.65
N VAL A 294 5.89 6.70 8.94
CA VAL A 294 5.75 8.02 9.57
C VAL A 294 7.16 8.61 9.66
N MET A 295 7.39 9.74 8.99
CA MET A 295 8.72 10.28 8.76
C MET A 295 8.76 11.78 9.03
N GLU A 296 9.86 12.25 9.60
CA GLU A 296 10.14 13.68 9.71
C GLU A 296 10.26 14.33 8.33
N LYS A 297 9.65 15.50 8.15
CA LYS A 297 10.00 16.34 7.00
C LYS A 297 11.36 17.00 7.25
N ILE A 298 12.15 17.16 6.18
CA ILE A 298 13.38 17.93 6.28
C ILE A 298 13.00 19.40 6.43
N LYS A 299 13.29 19.98 7.60
CA LYS A 299 13.06 21.39 7.91
C LYS A 299 14.26 21.97 8.66
N ARG A 300 14.37 23.30 8.62
CA ARG A 300 15.29 24.06 9.47
C ARG A 300 14.75 24.08 10.90
N ASP A 301 15.33 23.27 11.75
CA ASP A 301 15.02 23.22 13.18
C ASP A 301 16.24 22.72 13.98
N ALA A 302 16.32 23.06 15.26
CA ALA A 302 17.41 22.66 16.14
C ALA A 302 17.54 21.13 16.30
N ASN A 303 16.42 20.40 16.24
CA ASN A 303 16.36 18.95 16.29
C ASN A 303 16.34 18.29 14.90
N ARG A 304 16.36 19.08 13.82
CA ARG A 304 16.43 18.64 12.42
C ARG A 304 17.69 19.19 11.72
N VAL A 305 17.53 19.97 10.65
CA VAL A 305 18.66 20.65 10.00
C VAL A 305 18.94 21.95 10.75
N SER A 306 19.86 21.89 11.70
CA SER A 306 20.25 23.05 12.50
C SER A 306 21.05 24.07 11.68
N LEU A 307 20.34 24.98 10.99
CA LEU A 307 20.93 26.09 10.25
C LEU A 307 20.68 27.42 10.97
N LYS A 308 21.66 28.31 10.85
CA LYS A 308 21.51 29.73 11.22
C LYS A 308 20.31 30.32 10.45
N LYS A 309 19.45 31.06 11.15
CA LYS A 309 18.40 31.87 10.50
C LYS A 309 19.05 33.06 9.81
N LEU A 310 18.72 33.28 8.55
CA LEU A 310 19.10 34.48 7.80
C LEU A 310 17.94 35.46 7.78
N GLU A 311 18.22 36.71 8.13
CA GLU A 311 17.30 37.83 8.01
C GLU A 311 17.53 38.57 6.68
N SER A 312 16.57 39.40 6.26
CA SER A 312 16.66 40.12 4.98
C SER A 312 17.73 41.21 4.95
N ASP A 313 18.26 41.62 6.11
CA ASP A 313 19.36 42.58 6.25
C ASP A 313 20.75 41.91 6.36
N ASP A 314 20.84 40.58 6.49
CA ASP A 314 22.07 39.79 6.48
C ASP A 314 22.71 39.72 5.07
N ASN A 315 23.29 40.83 4.59
CA ASN A 315 23.73 41.01 3.20
C ASN A 315 25.25 41.21 3.02
N ALA A 316 26.02 41.18 4.11
CA ALA A 316 27.47 41.32 4.08
C ALA A 316 28.11 40.36 5.07
N GLU A 317 29.41 40.11 4.92
CA GLU A 317 30.13 39.29 5.89
C GLU A 317 30.28 40.02 7.25
N PRO A 318 30.20 39.28 8.37
CA PRO A 318 30.05 37.83 8.46
C PRO A 318 28.60 37.31 8.37
N GLU A 319 27.60 38.18 8.39
CA GLU A 319 26.19 37.82 8.57
C GLU A 319 25.60 37.02 7.39
N VAL A 320 26.02 37.32 6.16
CA VAL A 320 25.60 36.62 4.94
C VAL A 320 26.09 35.16 4.87
N THR A 321 26.99 34.75 5.77
CA THR A 321 27.61 33.42 5.71
C THR A 321 26.77 32.35 6.42
N GLY A 322 26.66 31.17 5.78
CA GLY A 322 25.95 30.02 6.32
C GLY A 322 24.42 30.20 6.35
N GLY A 323 23.70 29.19 6.81
CA GLY A 323 22.23 29.27 6.94
C GLY A 323 21.44 28.86 5.70
N TYR A 324 22.07 28.53 4.58
CA TYR A 324 21.38 28.18 3.33
C TYR A 324 20.99 26.70 3.25
N LEU A 325 19.80 26.44 2.71
CA LEU A 325 19.35 25.12 2.26
C LEU A 325 19.11 25.18 0.75
N LEU A 326 19.79 24.30 0.02
CA LEU A 326 19.66 24.18 -1.43
C LEU A 326 19.10 22.80 -1.78
N ALA A 327 18.20 22.74 -2.75
CA ALA A 327 17.61 21.49 -3.20
C ALA A 327 18.01 21.17 -4.65
N MET A 328 18.32 19.90 -4.92
CA MET A 328 18.40 19.37 -6.28
C MET A 328 17.10 18.61 -6.54
N ASP A 329 16.10 19.34 -7.02
CA ASP A 329 14.74 18.82 -7.20
C ASP A 329 14.15 19.25 -8.55
N LYS A 330 12.97 18.73 -8.86
CA LYS A 330 12.18 19.17 -9.99
C LYS A 330 11.61 20.57 -9.74
N LEU A 331 11.75 21.45 -10.73
CA LEU A 331 11.20 22.79 -10.68
C LEU A 331 9.67 22.80 -10.81
N ASN A 332 9.05 23.57 -9.93
CA ASN A 332 7.67 24.01 -9.99
C ASN A 332 7.57 25.44 -10.56
N PRO A 333 6.40 25.86 -11.05
CA PRO A 333 6.18 27.24 -11.46
C PRO A 333 6.46 28.21 -10.31
N GLY A 334 7.39 29.15 -10.51
CA GLY A 334 7.78 30.14 -9.50
C GLY A 334 9.07 29.82 -8.74
N ASP A 335 9.59 28.60 -8.84
CA ASP A 335 10.85 28.25 -8.17
C ASP A 335 12.02 29.07 -8.70
N LEU A 336 12.77 29.68 -7.79
CA LEU A 336 14.03 30.31 -8.10
C LEU A 336 15.19 29.36 -7.82
N TYR A 337 16.18 29.39 -8.71
CA TYR A 337 17.35 28.53 -8.68
C TYR A 337 18.55 29.23 -9.31
N PHE A 338 19.73 28.67 -9.10
CA PHE A 338 20.91 28.96 -9.92
C PHE A 338 21.45 27.68 -10.56
N GLU A 339 22.23 27.85 -11.62
CA GLU A 339 22.95 26.75 -12.27
C GLU A 339 24.44 26.91 -11.97
N THR A 340 25.06 25.86 -11.47
CA THR A 340 26.48 25.85 -11.12
C THR A 340 27.35 25.78 -12.38
N ALA A 341 28.67 25.99 -12.23
CA ALA A 341 29.61 25.89 -13.35
C ALA A 341 29.65 24.49 -13.97
N LEU A 342 29.32 23.45 -13.19
CA LEU A 342 29.19 22.06 -13.67
C LEU A 342 27.81 21.73 -14.26
N GLY A 343 26.91 22.71 -14.40
CA GLY A 343 25.57 22.52 -14.94
C GLY A 343 24.59 21.88 -13.95
N THR A 344 24.90 21.88 -12.66
CA THR A 344 23.97 21.40 -11.63
C THR A 344 22.97 22.49 -11.31
N ARG A 345 21.67 22.16 -11.33
CA ARG A 345 20.62 23.09 -10.92
C ARG A 345 20.33 22.97 -9.43
N LEU A 346 20.40 24.08 -8.71
CA LEU A 346 20.15 24.15 -7.28
C LEU A 346 19.08 25.20 -6.96
N LEU A 347 17.96 24.74 -6.39
CA LEU A 347 16.84 25.57 -5.97
C LEU A 347 17.14 26.22 -4.61
N TYR A 348 16.62 27.42 -4.40
CA TYR A 348 16.65 28.10 -3.11
C TYR A 348 15.51 27.61 -2.21
N GLU A 349 15.81 26.59 -1.39
CA GLU A 349 14.86 26.05 -0.41
C GLU A 349 14.79 26.95 0.84
N TYR A 350 15.93 27.43 1.32
CA TYR A 350 15.99 28.43 2.39
C TYR A 350 17.25 29.33 2.26
N PRO A 351 17.11 30.67 2.37
CA PRO A 351 15.86 31.42 2.29
C PRO A 351 15.11 31.08 1.00
N LYS A 352 13.77 31.09 1.04
CA LYS A 352 12.96 30.73 -0.13
C LYS A 352 13.24 31.73 -1.24
N GLY A 353 13.10 31.31 -2.50
CA GLY A 353 13.43 32.15 -3.66
C GLY A 353 12.85 33.57 -3.61
N GLU A 354 11.63 33.75 -3.13
CA GLU A 354 11.01 35.08 -3.00
C GLU A 354 11.56 35.94 -1.85
N ASP A 355 12.17 35.30 -0.85
CA ASP A 355 12.71 35.95 0.36
C ASP A 355 14.23 36.20 0.28
N ILE A 356 14.95 35.46 -0.57
CA ILE A 356 16.40 35.57 -0.70
C ILE A 356 16.79 36.92 -1.35
N THR A 357 17.75 37.62 -0.76
CA THR A 357 18.25 38.86 -1.35
C THR A 357 19.24 38.61 -2.49
N ALA A 358 19.46 39.60 -3.35
CA ALA A 358 20.47 39.51 -4.40
C ALA A 358 21.90 39.29 -3.86
N ALA A 359 22.23 39.87 -2.69
CA ALA A 359 23.54 39.68 -2.06
C ALA A 359 23.69 38.26 -1.50
N GLN A 360 22.64 37.73 -0.85
CA GLN A 360 22.61 36.37 -0.34
C GLN A 360 22.71 35.33 -1.47
N ALA A 361 21.95 35.52 -2.55
CA ALA A 361 21.99 34.66 -3.74
C ALA A 361 23.38 34.64 -4.39
N ALA A 362 23.99 35.82 -4.59
CA ALA A 362 25.33 35.93 -5.14
C ALA A 362 26.38 35.27 -4.26
N TRP A 363 26.26 35.41 -2.93
CA TRP A 363 27.19 34.80 -1.98
C TRP A 363 27.13 33.27 -2.02
N ILE A 364 25.94 32.67 -1.91
CA ILE A 364 25.81 31.21 -1.88
C ILE A 364 26.18 30.58 -3.22
N GLN A 365 25.86 31.23 -4.34
CA GLN A 365 26.30 30.78 -5.65
C GLN A 365 27.82 30.79 -5.75
N GLY A 366 28.47 31.88 -5.37
CA GLY A 366 29.93 31.99 -5.36
C GLY A 366 30.60 30.97 -4.43
N TYR A 367 29.99 30.64 -3.29
CA TYR A 367 30.47 29.59 -2.39
C TYR A 367 30.44 28.21 -3.06
N VAL A 368 29.34 27.86 -3.75
CA VAL A 368 29.22 26.58 -4.45
C VAL A 368 30.18 26.50 -5.64
N GLU A 369 30.29 27.55 -6.44
CA GLU A 369 31.23 27.62 -7.57
C GLU A 369 32.69 27.51 -7.10
N GLY A 370 33.03 28.16 -5.97
CA GLY A 370 34.34 28.03 -5.34
C GLY A 370 34.64 26.60 -4.87
N PHE A 371 33.63 25.89 -4.35
CA PHE A 371 33.75 24.48 -4.01
C PHE A 371 33.94 23.59 -5.25
N GLU A 372 33.20 23.83 -6.34
CA GLU A 372 33.34 23.07 -7.59
C GLU A 372 34.68 23.29 -8.30
N ALA A 373 35.32 24.44 -8.08
CA ALA A 373 36.61 24.78 -8.66
C ALA A 373 37.82 24.21 -7.89
N ALA A 374 37.61 23.67 -6.68
CA ALA A 374 38.65 23.11 -5.80
C ALA A 374 38.87 21.62 -6.06
#